data_AF-A0AAN2DCH9-F1
#
_entry.id   AF-A0AAN2DCH9-F1
#
_cell.length_a   1.000
_cell.length_b   1.000
_cell.length_c   1.000
_cell.angle_alpha   90.00
_cell.angle_beta   90.00
_cell.angle_gamma   90.00
#
_symmetry.space_group_name_H-M   'P 1'
#
loop_
_entity.id
_entity.type
_entity.pdbx_description
1 polymer ?
#
loop_
_entity_poly.entity_id
_entity_poly.type
_entity_poly.pdbx_seq_one_letter_code
_entity_poly.pdbx_strand_id
1 'polypeptide(L)'
;MAWVTRYRIEDGARVFNGTEFTTDECDVFEYRSEGEANDDAEEFGGEVVKFDRYAAHPDMVFPSRSVDPLVRGADLGGHLEAAE
;
A
#
# COMPACT_ATOMS: atom_id res chain seq x y z
N MET A 1 5.62 0.28 24.65
CA MET A 1 4.58 0.63 23.66
C MET A 1 4.59 2.14 23.50
N ALA A 2 4.74 2.64 22.27
CA ALA A 2 4.90 4.07 21.99
C ALA A 2 3.83 4.53 21.00
N TRP A 3 3.42 5.79 21.11
CA TRP A 3 2.61 6.43 20.08
C TRP A 3 3.49 6.71 18.87
N VAL A 4 3.02 6.31 17.70
CA VAL A 4 3.68 6.57 16.44
C VAL A 4 2.75 7.39 15.55
N THR A 5 3.31 8.42 14.93
CA THR A 5 2.62 9.18 13.90
C THR A 5 2.63 8.39 12.60
N ARG A 6 1.48 8.29 11.95
CA ARG A 6 1.27 7.68 10.63
C ARG A 6 0.47 8.62 9.75
N TYR A 7 0.58 8.39 8.45
CA TYR A 7 -0.13 9.15 7.43
C TYR A 7 -0.92 8.19 6.55
N ARG A 8 -2.05 8.63 6.02
CA ARG A 8 -2.86 7.91 5.03
C ARG A 8 -3.39 8.90 4.02
N ILE A 9 -3.85 8.42 2.87
CA ILE A 9 -4.46 9.27 1.86
C ILE A 9 -5.96 9.01 1.88
N GLU A 10 -6.76 10.07 1.93
CA GLU A 10 -8.22 10.02 1.95
C GLU A 10 -8.81 10.75 0.74
N ASP A 11 -9.79 10.14 0.10
CA ASP A 11 -10.62 10.74 -0.95
C ASP A 11 -12.07 10.73 -0.46
N GLY A 12 -12.49 11.82 0.17
CA GLY A 12 -13.81 11.95 0.78
C GLY A 12 -14.04 10.95 1.92
N ALA A 13 -14.78 9.86 1.63
CA ALA A 13 -15.08 8.80 2.60
C ALA A 13 -14.29 7.50 2.33
N ARG A 14 -13.36 7.53 1.37
CA ARG A 14 -12.53 6.38 0.97
C ARG A 14 -11.10 6.62 1.42
N VAL A 15 -10.42 5.54 1.78
CA VAL A 15 -9.01 5.52 2.17
C VAL A 15 -8.19 4.79 1.12
N PHE A 16 -6.96 5.23 0.89
CA PHE A 16 -6.07 4.59 -0.07
C PHE A 16 -5.48 3.31 0.53
N ASN A 17 -5.56 2.20 -0.22
CA ASN A 17 -4.96 0.91 0.16
C ASN A 17 -3.59 0.66 -0.47
N GLY A 18 -2.98 1.68 -1.10
CA GLY A 18 -1.70 1.53 -1.81
C GLY A 18 -1.84 1.19 -3.29
N THR A 19 -3.07 0.97 -3.79
CA THR A 19 -3.40 0.73 -5.21
C THR A 19 -4.64 1.51 -5.65
N GLU A 20 -5.68 1.56 -4.82
CA GLU A 20 -6.94 2.23 -5.09
C GLU A 20 -7.58 2.76 -3.81
N PHE A 21 -8.61 3.59 -3.99
CA PHE A 21 -9.44 4.09 -2.88
C PHE A 21 -10.47 3.04 -2.47
N THR A 22 -10.46 2.61 -1.22
CA THR A 22 -11.42 1.65 -0.66
C THR A 22 -12.20 2.28 0.50
N THR A 23 -13.42 1.81 0.74
CA THR A 23 -14.15 2.12 1.99
C THR A 23 -13.87 1.10 3.09
N ASP A 24 -13.06 0.07 2.78
CA ASP A 24 -12.69 -0.96 3.74
C ASP A 24 -11.51 -0.48 4.61
N GLU A 25 -11.78 -0.31 5.90
CA GLU A 25 -10.79 0.19 6.86
C GLU A 25 -9.73 -0.87 7.24
N CYS A 26 -9.92 -2.14 6.86
CA CYS A 26 -8.97 -3.22 7.15
C CYS A 26 -7.81 -3.25 6.15
N ASP A 27 -8.03 -2.78 4.92
CA ASP A 27 -7.04 -2.69 3.85
C ASP A 27 -6.37 -1.31 3.74
N VAL A 28 -6.52 -0.42 4.74
CA VAL A 28 -5.92 0.91 4.69
C VAL A 28 -4.39 0.86 4.68
N PHE A 29 -3.77 1.61 3.76
CA PHE A 29 -2.31 1.72 3.70
C PHE A 29 -1.84 2.91 4.56
N GLU A 30 -0.84 2.65 5.41
CA GLU A 30 -0.34 3.61 6.39
C GLU A 30 1.13 3.96 6.14
N TYR A 31 1.36 5.18 5.71
CA TYR A 31 2.68 5.76 5.50
C TYR A 31 3.38 6.10 6.81
N ARG A 32 4.71 5.95 6.80
CA ARG A 32 5.58 6.36 7.92
C ARG A 32 6.01 7.83 7.83
N SER A 33 5.95 8.38 6.62
CA SER A 33 6.47 9.71 6.30
C SER A 33 5.43 10.50 5.52
N GLU A 34 5.28 11.78 5.87
CA GLU A 34 4.38 12.70 5.17
C GLU A 34 4.75 12.83 3.70
N GLY A 35 6.04 12.92 3.38
CA GLY A 35 6.50 13.08 1.99
C GLY A 35 6.17 11.88 1.10
N GLU A 36 6.18 10.66 1.64
CA GLU A 36 5.80 9.45 0.88
C GLU A 36 4.29 9.45 0.61
N ALA A 37 3.49 9.84 1.62
CA ALA A 37 2.05 10.01 1.43
C ALA A 37 1.71 11.14 0.44
N ASN A 38 2.50 12.21 0.43
CA ASN A 38 2.29 13.34 -0.47
C ASN A 38 2.63 12.98 -1.92
N ASP A 39 3.71 12.23 -2.15
CA ASP A 39 4.10 11.76 -3.48
C ASP A 39 3.00 10.89 -4.11
N ASP A 40 2.48 9.92 -3.34
CA ASP A 40 1.33 9.11 -3.76
C ASP A 40 0.04 9.94 -3.89
N ALA A 41 -0.22 10.92 -3.01
CA ALA A 41 -1.41 11.78 -3.13
C ALA A 41 -1.35 12.68 -4.37
N GLU A 42 -0.15 13.09 -4.80
CA GLU A 42 0.05 13.81 -6.05
C GLU A 42 -0.15 12.91 -7.28
N GLU A 43 0.24 11.62 -7.20
CA GLU A 43 0.06 10.64 -8.29
C GLU A 43 -1.39 10.16 -8.43
N PHE A 44 -2.02 9.75 -7.32
CA PHE A 44 -3.35 9.13 -7.30
C PHE A 44 -4.49 10.12 -7.04
N GLY A 45 -4.17 11.33 -6.60
CA GLY A 45 -5.14 12.28 -6.04
C GLY A 45 -5.52 11.93 -4.61
N GLY A 46 -6.06 12.89 -3.85
CA GLY A 46 -6.51 12.70 -2.48
C GLY A 46 -5.85 13.66 -1.48
N GLU A 47 -6.21 13.53 -0.20
CA GLU A 47 -5.69 14.35 0.89
C GLU A 47 -4.89 13.50 1.88
N VAL A 48 -3.67 13.96 2.20
CA VAL A 48 -2.83 13.31 3.22
C VAL A 48 -3.34 13.65 4.61
N VAL A 49 -3.76 12.63 5.35
CA VAL A 49 -4.24 12.75 6.72
C VAL A 49 -3.26 12.13 7.70
N LYS A 50 -2.84 12.93 8.67
CA LYS A 50 -1.94 12.54 9.77
C LYS A 50 -2.74 12.08 10.98
N PHE A 51 -2.36 10.95 11.55
CA PHE A 51 -2.96 10.43 12.77
C PHE A 51 -1.94 9.70 13.65
N ASP A 52 -2.23 9.62 14.95
CA ASP A 52 -1.37 8.94 15.91
C ASP A 52 -1.99 7.58 16.27
N ARG A 53 -1.20 6.52 16.11
CA ARG A 53 -1.60 5.15 16.45
C ARG A 53 -0.73 4.61 17.56
N TYR A 54 -1.34 3.85 18.47
CA TYR A 54 -0.59 3.11 19.47
C TYR A 54 0.16 1.97 18.79
N ALA A 55 1.49 1.97 18.82
CA ALA A 55 2.27 0.87 18.27
C ALA A 55 2.09 -0.37 19.17
N ALA A 56 1.13 -1.24 18.79
CA ALA A 56 0.88 -2.51 19.46
C ALA A 56 2.12 -3.43 19.42
N HIS A 57 2.97 -3.27 18.41
CA HIS A 57 4.27 -3.92 18.29
C HIS A 57 5.33 -2.91 17.83
N PRO A 58 6.54 -2.89 18.45
CA PRO A 58 7.61 -1.97 18.04
C PRO A 58 8.15 -2.23 16.62
N ASP A 59 7.68 -3.28 15.94
CA ASP A 59 8.15 -3.66 14.61
C ASP A 59 7.09 -4.48 13.83
N MET A 60 5.79 -4.22 14.01
CA MET A 60 4.83 -4.75 13.01
C MET A 60 4.95 -3.89 11.76
N VAL A 61 5.91 -4.30 10.94
CA VAL A 61 5.94 -4.12 9.50
C VAL A 61 4.57 -4.57 8.96
N PHE A 62 3.62 -3.65 8.82
CA PHE A 62 2.76 -3.72 7.65
C PHE A 62 3.72 -3.65 6.47
N PRO A 63 3.73 -4.66 5.57
CA PRO A 63 4.67 -4.68 4.47
C PRO A 63 4.53 -3.37 3.73
N SER A 64 5.52 -2.48 3.91
CA SER A 64 5.84 -1.42 2.96
C SER A 64 5.86 -2.13 1.64
N ARG A 65 4.83 -1.92 0.83
CA ARG A 65 4.57 -2.55 -0.47
C ARG A 65 5.81 -3.29 -0.94
N SER A 66 5.95 -4.57 -0.57
CA SER A 66 6.63 -5.47 -1.47
C SER A 66 5.72 -5.41 -2.68
N VAL A 67 6.10 -4.54 -3.61
CA VAL A 67 5.89 -4.75 -5.02
C VAL A 67 6.49 -6.13 -5.31
N ASP A 68 5.83 -7.19 -4.86
CA ASP A 68 5.75 -8.38 -5.65
C ASP A 68 5.15 -7.87 -6.96
N PRO A 69 5.91 -7.86 -8.08
CA PRO A 69 5.25 -7.72 -9.35
C PRO A 69 4.36 -8.96 -9.45
N LEU A 70 3.10 -8.81 -9.06
CA LEU A 70 2.03 -9.68 -9.52
C LEU A 70 1.85 -9.36 -11.00
N VAL A 71 2.86 -9.70 -11.79
CA VAL A 71 2.72 -10.08 -13.19
C VAL A 71 1.68 -11.20 -13.17
N ARG A 72 0.41 -10.81 -13.30
CA ARG A 72 -0.64 -11.66 -13.84
C ARG A 72 -0.35 -11.80 -15.33
N GLY A 73 0.73 -12.51 -15.62
CA GLY A 73 1.08 -13.05 -16.92
C GLY A 73 1.10 -14.56 -16.81
N ALA A 74 -0.03 -15.15 -16.42
CA ALA A 74 -0.24 -16.57 -16.64
C ALA A 74 -0.57 -16.77 -18.12
N ASP A 75 0.46 -16.70 -18.97
CA ASP A 75 0.40 -17.31 -20.30
C ASP A 75 1.09 -18.67 -20.20
N LEU A 76 0.26 -19.72 -20.10
CA LEU A 76 0.67 -21.11 -20.19
C LEU A 76 0.92 -21.45 -21.67
N GLY A 77 1.92 -20.79 -22.28
CA GLY A 77 2.38 -21.06 -23.64
C GLY A 77 3.46 -22.14 -23.63
N GLY A 78 3.07 -23.40 -23.79
CA GLY A 78 3.99 -24.52 -23.88
C GLY A 78 4.88 -24.44 -25.12
N HIS A 79 6.19 -24.62 -24.92
CA HIS A 79 7.12 -25.01 -25.98
C HIS A 79 8.29 -25.78 -25.34
N LEU A 80 8.17 -27.11 -25.28
CA LEU A 80 9.32 -27.99 -25.05
C LEU A 80 9.69 -28.58 -26.41
N GLU A 81 10.68 -27.98 -27.03
CA GLU A 81 11.33 -28.53 -28.23
C GLU A 81 12.13 -29.76 -27.80
N ALA A 82 11.64 -30.93 -28.21
CA ALA A 82 12.46 -32.13 -28.22
C ALA A 82 13.38 -32.06 -29.43
N ALA A 83 14.69 -32.08 -29.15
CA ALA A 83 15.74 -32.18 -30.14
C ALA A 83 15.55 -33.43 -31.02
N GLU A 84 15.77 -33.24 -32.31
CA GLU A 84 15.90 -34.28 -33.34
C GLU A 84 17.17 -35.14 -33.18
#